data_AF-A0A3P6S6V8-F1
#
_entry.id   AF-A0A3P6S6V8-F1
#
_cell.length_a   1.000
_cell.length_b   1.000
_cell.length_c   1.000
_cell.angle_alpha   90.00
_cell.angle_beta   90.00
_cell.angle_gamma   90.00
#
_symmetry.space_group_name_H-M   'P 1'
#
loop_
_entity.id
_entity.type
_entity.pdbx_description
1 polymer ?
#
loop_
_entity_poly.entity_id
_entity_poly.type
_entity_poly.pdbx_seq_one_letter_code
_entity_poly.pdbx_strand_id
1 'polypeptide(L)'
;VSTSLRQVIACLPDNQAIEKAISQIRTIGVSTTVREPDVRVAASRLVDATSQLLVAVRQPNNQEAVDAFVSTYTDFHAAVIASVKSLPDMDSRRRTIDNLELARDEAVTLLSHASAASSDITQTNTLSQSSRKLIETVNEIVEQVGVEQPWQRECDAALRQIQGIRHLTEHANVPVNTNSYFGCLDTITEQSRHLGESMTGIARNAKAMDTRALCTSVRQSADAVCSLAESASQAAYLIGISHPKSVRGETAIIDASRVRRSGMLVRQVCERIEQQNYTQEQIIDDATVVAKHTSNLANMCREASEKSQNVN
;
A
#
# COMPACT_ATOMS: atom_id res chain seq x y z
N VAL A 1 -5.65 -23.78 -20.32
CA VAL A 1 -4.21 -23.48 -20.12
C VAL A 1 -3.98 -22.51 -18.96
N SER A 2 -4.52 -21.29 -18.94
CA SER A 2 -4.29 -20.37 -17.81
C SER A 2 -4.82 -20.88 -16.46
N THR A 3 -5.99 -21.55 -16.45
CA THR A 3 -6.55 -22.20 -15.25
C THR A 3 -5.64 -23.33 -14.77
N SER A 4 -5.12 -24.13 -15.69
CA SER A 4 -4.19 -25.23 -15.41
C SER A 4 -2.84 -24.71 -14.89
N LEU A 5 -2.33 -23.60 -15.43
CA LEU A 5 -1.12 -22.93 -14.94
C LEU A 5 -1.30 -22.35 -13.55
N ARG A 6 -2.46 -21.74 -13.24
CA ARG A 6 -2.79 -21.31 -11.88
C ARG A 6 -2.84 -22.47 -10.90
N GLN A 7 -3.36 -23.62 -11.34
CA GLN A 7 -3.36 -24.84 -10.53
C GLN A 7 -1.94 -25.32 -10.23
N VAL A 8 -1.02 -25.26 -11.19
CA VAL A 8 0.40 -25.59 -10.98
C VAL A 8 1.08 -24.60 -10.03
N ILE A 9 0.80 -23.29 -10.17
CA ILE A 9 1.32 -22.24 -9.28
C ILE A 9 0.80 -22.41 -7.85
N ALA A 10 -0.47 -22.80 -7.68
CA ALA A 10 -1.09 -23.07 -6.39
C ALA A 10 -0.55 -24.33 -5.70
N CYS A 11 0.09 -25.23 -6.44
CA CYS A 11 0.78 -26.41 -5.88
C CYS A 11 2.19 -26.09 -5.33
N LEU A 12 2.70 -24.87 -5.52
CA LEU A 12 3.96 -24.46 -4.91
C LEU A 12 3.74 -24.20 -3.40
N PRO A 13 4.60 -24.74 -2.51
CA PRO A 13 4.40 -24.67 -1.06
C PRO A 13 4.28 -23.22 -0.55
N ASP A 14 5.08 -22.30 -1.08
CA ASP A 14 5.06 -20.87 -0.70
C ASP A 14 3.74 -20.18 -1.11
N ASN A 15 3.14 -20.58 -2.22
CA ASN A 15 1.86 -20.04 -2.68
C ASN A 15 0.67 -20.68 -1.96
N GLN A 16 0.80 -21.91 -1.47
CA GLN A 16 -0.27 -22.58 -0.74
C GLN A 16 -0.56 -21.89 0.59
N ALA A 17 0.47 -21.39 1.28
CA ALA A 17 0.31 -20.58 2.50
C ALA A 17 -0.44 -19.27 2.21
N ILE A 18 -0.09 -18.59 1.11
CA ILE A 18 -0.71 -17.33 0.71
C ILE A 18 -2.17 -17.54 0.25
N GLU A 19 -2.46 -18.58 -0.52
CA GLU A 19 -3.84 -18.92 -0.93
C GLU A 19 -4.70 -19.28 0.29
N LYS A 20 -4.13 -20.02 1.26
CA LYS A 20 -4.80 -20.29 2.53
C LYS A 20 -5.07 -18.99 3.31
N ALA A 21 -4.08 -18.10 3.39
CA ALA A 21 -4.23 -16.78 4.02
C ALA A 21 -5.32 -15.92 3.35
N ILE A 22 -5.37 -15.90 2.02
CA ILE A 22 -6.41 -15.23 1.23
C ILE A 22 -7.78 -15.83 1.54
N SER A 23 -7.89 -17.16 1.58
CA SER A 23 -9.15 -17.84 1.91
C SER A 23 -9.61 -17.52 3.34
N GLN A 24 -8.68 -17.43 4.29
CA GLN A 24 -8.97 -17.04 5.66
C GLN A 24 -9.51 -15.61 5.72
N ILE A 25 -8.81 -14.63 5.12
CA ILE A 25 -9.25 -13.23 5.11
C ILE A 25 -10.64 -13.06 4.45
N ARG A 26 -10.92 -13.79 3.36
CA ARG A 26 -12.23 -13.76 2.69
C ARG A 26 -13.36 -14.36 3.52
N THR A 27 -13.04 -15.34 4.36
CA THR A 27 -14.03 -16.08 5.18
C THR A 27 -14.08 -15.59 6.62
N ILE A 28 -13.38 -14.48 6.96
CA ILE A 28 -13.48 -13.87 8.28
C ILE A 28 -14.95 -13.55 8.56
N GLY A 29 -15.52 -14.34 9.47
CA GLY A 29 -16.81 -14.08 10.09
C GLY A 29 -16.61 -13.38 11.44
N VAL A 30 -17.71 -12.87 11.99
CA VAL A 30 -17.72 -12.26 13.33
C VAL A 30 -17.40 -13.34 14.37
N SER A 31 -16.12 -13.49 14.74
CA SER A 31 -15.73 -14.36 15.86
C SER A 31 -16.21 -13.72 17.16
N THR A 32 -17.08 -14.43 17.88
CA THR A 32 -17.74 -13.98 19.12
C THR A 32 -16.83 -13.99 20.35
N THR A 33 -15.53 -14.24 20.19
CA THR A 33 -14.62 -14.50 21.32
C THR A 33 -13.30 -13.74 21.23
N VAL A 34 -13.35 -12.41 21.13
CA VAL A 34 -12.16 -11.60 21.46
C VAL A 34 -12.55 -10.36 22.25
N ARG A 35 -12.02 -10.30 23.48
CA ARG A 35 -11.91 -9.17 24.40
C ARG A 35 -11.72 -7.87 23.62
N GLU A 36 -12.66 -6.91 23.74
CA GLU A 36 -12.67 -5.62 23.01
C GLU A 36 -11.24 -5.11 22.79
N PRO A 37 -10.63 -5.39 21.61
CA PRO A 37 -9.30 -4.90 21.34
C PRO A 37 -9.47 -3.41 21.06
N ASP A 38 -8.63 -2.58 21.69
CA ASP A 38 -8.51 -1.20 21.25
C ASP A 38 -8.15 -1.21 19.77
N VAL A 39 -9.04 -0.67 18.94
CA VAL A 39 -8.90 -0.63 17.48
C VAL A 39 -7.57 0.00 17.08
N ARG A 40 -7.03 0.92 17.87
CA ARG A 40 -5.72 1.54 17.64
C ARG A 40 -4.59 0.56 17.80
N VAL A 41 -4.60 -0.22 18.89
CA VAL A 41 -3.55 -1.22 19.15
C VAL A 41 -3.59 -2.30 18.09
N ALA A 42 -4.79 -2.72 17.68
CA ALA A 42 -4.95 -3.68 16.59
C ALA A 42 -4.46 -3.10 15.25
N ALA A 43 -4.77 -1.84 14.96
CA ALA A 43 -4.30 -1.15 13.75
C ALA A 43 -2.77 -1.02 13.72
N SER A 44 -2.12 -0.61 14.82
CA SER A 44 -0.66 -0.52 14.89
C SER A 44 0.02 -1.87 14.70
N ARG A 45 -0.53 -2.94 15.28
CA ARG A 45 -0.04 -4.32 15.07
C ARG A 45 -0.19 -4.76 13.61
N LEU A 46 -1.32 -4.45 12.98
CA LEU A 46 -1.53 -4.74 11.56
C LEU A 46 -0.55 -3.99 10.67
N VAL A 47 -0.30 -2.70 10.93
CA VAL A 47 0.67 -1.89 10.16
C VAL A 47 2.09 -2.43 10.31
N ASP A 48 2.49 -2.83 11.52
CA ASP A 48 3.78 -3.46 11.75
C ASP A 48 3.89 -4.82 11.06
N ALA A 49 2.88 -5.69 11.19
CA ALA A 49 2.84 -6.98 10.51
C ALA A 49 2.85 -6.83 8.98
N THR A 50 2.18 -5.81 8.43
CA THR A 50 2.23 -5.46 7.00
C THR A 50 3.66 -5.10 6.60
N SER A 51 4.35 -4.30 7.40
CA SER A 51 5.74 -3.91 7.14
C SER A 51 6.70 -5.11 7.23
N GLN A 52 6.51 -5.98 8.22
CA GLN A 52 7.27 -7.23 8.37
C GLN A 52 7.05 -8.18 7.19
N LEU A 53 5.82 -8.28 6.68
CA LEU A 53 5.51 -9.07 5.48
C LEU A 53 6.27 -8.54 4.26
N LEU A 54 6.36 -7.23 4.06
CA LEU A 54 7.11 -6.64 2.94
C LEU A 54 8.61 -6.94 3.00
N VAL A 55 9.18 -7.03 4.21
CA VAL A 55 10.59 -7.41 4.44
C VAL A 55 10.78 -8.90 4.24
N ALA A 56 9.89 -9.71 4.81
CA ALA A 56 9.99 -11.16 4.83
C ALA A 56 9.59 -11.82 3.50
N VAL A 57 8.92 -11.12 2.58
CA VAL A 57 8.41 -11.68 1.31
C VAL A 57 9.44 -12.46 0.50
N ARG A 58 10.73 -12.09 0.60
CA ARG A 58 11.83 -12.74 -0.13
C ARG A 58 12.63 -13.74 0.71
N GLN A 59 12.32 -13.86 2.00
CA GLN A 59 12.96 -14.85 2.84
C GLN A 59 12.32 -16.22 2.55
N PRO A 60 13.12 -17.31 2.51
CA PRO A 60 12.63 -18.66 2.22
C PRO A 60 11.65 -19.21 3.28
N ASN A 61 11.41 -18.48 4.37
CA ASN A 61 10.43 -18.84 5.41
C ASN A 61 9.49 -17.65 5.70
N ASN A 62 8.87 -17.10 4.66
CA ASN A 62 7.94 -15.97 4.77
C ASN A 62 6.57 -16.34 5.40
N GLN A 63 6.33 -17.63 5.66
CA GLN A 63 5.07 -18.15 6.18
C GLN A 63 4.72 -17.55 7.54
N GLU A 64 5.69 -17.37 8.44
CA GLU A 64 5.46 -16.75 9.75
C GLU A 64 4.95 -15.31 9.62
N ALA A 65 5.50 -14.54 8.68
CA ALA A 65 5.06 -13.17 8.43
C ALA A 65 3.66 -13.11 7.80
N VAL A 66 3.33 -14.07 6.92
CA VAL A 66 1.99 -14.21 6.34
C VAL A 66 0.97 -14.56 7.45
N ASP A 67 1.29 -15.51 8.31
CA ASP A 67 0.42 -15.92 9.41
C ASP A 67 0.23 -14.79 10.44
N ALA A 68 1.30 -14.06 10.77
CA ALA A 68 1.24 -12.87 11.63
C ALA A 68 0.37 -11.75 11.01
N PHE A 69 0.48 -11.53 9.70
CA PHE A 69 -0.37 -10.57 8.98
C PHE A 69 -1.85 -10.98 9.05
N VAL A 70 -2.18 -12.25 8.78
CA VAL A 70 -3.58 -12.73 8.84
C VAL A 70 -4.14 -12.63 10.26
N SER A 71 -3.35 -13.03 11.27
CA SER A 71 -3.77 -12.95 12.67
C SER A 71 -4.05 -11.50 13.09
N THR A 72 -3.13 -10.58 12.80
CA THR A 72 -3.29 -9.17 13.17
C THR A 72 -4.41 -8.48 12.39
N TYR A 73 -4.62 -8.86 11.12
CA TYR A 73 -5.77 -8.40 10.34
C TYR A 73 -7.10 -8.90 10.93
N THR A 74 -7.15 -10.16 11.37
CA THR A 74 -8.34 -10.74 11.99
C THR A 74 -8.67 -10.05 13.31
N ASP A 75 -7.66 -9.78 14.14
CA ASP A 75 -7.81 -9.02 15.38
C ASP A 75 -8.32 -7.60 15.12
N PHE A 76 -7.77 -6.92 14.10
CA PHE A 76 -8.23 -5.59 13.68
C PHE A 76 -9.69 -5.63 13.19
N HIS A 77 -10.04 -6.58 12.32
CA HIS A 77 -11.39 -6.74 11.82
C HIS A 77 -12.40 -6.97 12.96
N ALA A 78 -12.06 -7.84 13.92
CA ALA A 78 -12.89 -8.10 15.09
C ALA A 78 -13.07 -6.85 15.97
N ALA A 79 -11.98 -6.09 16.19
CA ALA A 79 -12.01 -4.84 16.94
C ALA A 79 -12.91 -3.78 16.31
N VAL A 80 -12.83 -3.62 14.98
CA VAL A 80 -13.67 -2.67 14.24
C VAL A 80 -15.13 -3.09 14.33
N ILE A 81 -15.47 -4.36 14.09
CA ILE A 81 -16.86 -4.85 14.20
C ILE A 81 -17.44 -4.66 15.60
N ALA A 82 -16.64 -4.88 16.65
CA ALA A 82 -17.07 -4.61 18.02
C ALA A 82 -17.39 -3.12 18.22
N SER A 83 -16.53 -2.24 17.70
CA SER A 83 -16.63 -0.79 17.87
C SER A 83 -17.69 -0.14 16.97
N VAL A 84 -18.05 -0.75 15.85
CA VAL A 84 -19.16 -0.30 14.98
C VAL A 84 -20.47 -0.25 15.78
N LYS A 85 -20.68 -1.14 16.76
CA LYS A 85 -21.88 -1.13 17.60
C LYS A 85 -22.00 0.11 18.48
N SER A 86 -20.87 0.70 18.87
CA SER A 86 -20.82 1.91 19.71
C SER A 86 -20.95 3.22 18.91
N LEU A 87 -20.90 3.18 17.58
CA LEU A 87 -21.06 4.39 16.77
C LEU A 87 -22.50 4.94 16.87
N PRO A 88 -22.68 6.27 17.01
CA PRO A 88 -23.99 6.88 17.26
C PRO A 88 -24.94 6.80 16.06
N ASP A 89 -24.42 7.01 14.84
CA ASP A 89 -25.23 7.16 13.63
C ASP A 89 -25.16 5.95 12.70
N MET A 90 -26.28 5.62 12.05
CA MET A 90 -26.35 4.53 11.05
C MET A 90 -25.46 4.80 9.84
N ASP A 91 -25.32 6.06 9.43
CA ASP A 91 -24.44 6.44 8.31
C ASP A 91 -22.96 6.20 8.64
N SER A 92 -22.53 6.57 9.85
CA SER A 92 -21.17 6.30 10.33
C SER A 92 -20.89 4.80 10.42
N ARG A 93 -21.86 4.03 10.94
CA ARG A 93 -21.77 2.55 10.95
C ARG A 93 -21.61 1.98 9.55
N ARG A 94 -22.42 2.44 8.60
CA ARG A 94 -22.38 1.98 7.21
C ARG A 94 -21.04 2.31 6.56
N ARG A 95 -20.56 3.55 6.68
CA ARG A 95 -19.25 3.96 6.13
C ARG A 95 -18.09 3.15 6.71
N THR A 96 -18.10 2.88 8.01
CA THR A 96 -17.05 2.07 8.64
C THR A 96 -17.09 0.62 8.16
N ILE A 97 -18.29 0.05 7.93
CA ILE A 97 -18.42 -1.29 7.32
C ILE A 97 -17.92 -1.27 5.87
N ASP A 98 -18.33 -0.30 5.06
CA ASP A 98 -17.89 -0.17 3.66
C ASP A 98 -16.36 -0.05 3.57
N ASN A 99 -15.74 0.77 4.44
CA ASN A 99 -14.28 0.89 4.53
C ASN A 99 -13.62 -0.41 5.02
N LEU A 100 -14.25 -1.17 5.91
CA LEU A 100 -13.74 -2.47 6.37
C LEU A 100 -13.78 -3.52 5.26
N GLU A 101 -14.78 -3.48 4.38
CA GLU A 101 -14.82 -4.31 3.17
C GLU A 101 -13.74 -3.90 2.17
N LEU A 102 -13.52 -2.59 1.98
CA LEU A 102 -12.41 -2.09 1.17
C LEU A 102 -11.05 -2.56 1.71
N ALA A 103 -10.82 -2.45 3.03
CA ALA A 103 -9.60 -2.93 3.68
C ALA A 103 -9.39 -4.45 3.48
N ARG A 104 -10.47 -5.24 3.46
CA ARG A 104 -10.42 -6.68 3.17
C ARG A 104 -9.93 -6.94 1.75
N ASP A 105 -10.48 -6.23 0.77
CA ASP A 105 -10.10 -6.38 -0.63
C ASP A 105 -8.65 -5.93 -0.87
N GLU A 106 -8.22 -4.86 -0.20
CA GLU A 106 -6.85 -4.37 -0.22
C GLU A 106 -5.87 -5.35 0.44
N ALA A 107 -6.24 -5.97 1.57
CA ALA A 107 -5.44 -7.00 2.23
C ALA A 107 -5.27 -8.27 1.36
N VAL A 108 -6.34 -8.72 0.70
CA VAL A 108 -6.28 -9.83 -0.27
C VAL A 108 -5.40 -9.49 -1.47
N THR A 109 -5.52 -8.26 -1.98
CA THR A 109 -4.70 -7.75 -3.08
C THR A 109 -3.24 -7.67 -2.68
N LEU A 110 -2.95 -7.25 -1.44
CA LEU A 110 -1.61 -7.20 -0.87
C LEU A 110 -0.97 -8.59 -0.81
N LEU A 111 -1.69 -9.59 -0.27
CA LEU A 111 -1.22 -10.98 -0.23
C LEU A 111 -0.95 -11.55 -1.63
N SER A 112 -1.82 -11.22 -2.60
CA SER A 112 -1.62 -11.63 -3.99
C SER A 112 -0.35 -11.01 -4.60
N HIS A 113 -0.09 -9.73 -4.32
CA HIS A 113 1.15 -9.09 -4.74
C HIS A 113 2.38 -9.59 -3.97
N ALA A 114 2.22 -10.01 -2.71
CA ALA A 114 3.29 -10.62 -1.92
C ALA A 114 3.73 -11.97 -2.51
N SER A 115 2.77 -12.79 -2.96
CA SER A 115 3.05 -14.02 -3.73
C SER A 115 3.78 -13.72 -5.03
N ALA A 116 3.34 -12.71 -5.79
CA ALA A 116 4.03 -12.34 -7.02
C ALA A 116 5.46 -11.81 -6.76
N ALA A 117 5.64 -11.03 -5.68
CA ALA A 117 6.91 -10.43 -5.31
C ALA A 117 7.93 -11.42 -4.71
N SER A 118 7.49 -12.58 -4.22
CA SER A 118 8.40 -13.65 -3.80
C SER A 118 9.16 -14.25 -5.00
N SER A 119 8.52 -14.24 -6.19
CA SER A 119 9.08 -14.77 -7.44
C SER A 119 9.66 -13.69 -8.37
N ASP A 120 9.20 -12.45 -8.27
CA ASP A 120 9.58 -11.34 -9.16
C ASP A 120 9.87 -10.04 -8.38
N ILE A 121 11.16 -9.66 -8.35
CA ILE A 121 11.66 -8.44 -7.72
C ILE A 121 10.97 -7.16 -8.21
N THR A 122 10.50 -7.13 -9.46
CA THR A 122 9.86 -5.95 -10.04
C THR A 122 8.48 -5.66 -9.45
N GLN A 123 7.84 -6.67 -8.83
CA GLN A 123 6.54 -6.51 -8.17
C GLN A 123 6.64 -5.86 -6.78
N THR A 124 7.85 -5.67 -6.25
CA THR A 124 8.07 -5.05 -4.93
C THR A 124 7.49 -3.63 -4.84
N ASN A 125 7.55 -2.87 -5.94
CA ASN A 125 6.97 -1.53 -6.00
C ASN A 125 5.44 -1.58 -5.99
N THR A 126 4.86 -2.56 -6.69
CA THR A 126 3.41 -2.81 -6.65
C THR A 126 2.96 -3.21 -5.24
N LEU A 127 3.71 -4.11 -4.59
CA LEU A 127 3.44 -4.54 -3.22
C LEU A 127 3.50 -3.37 -2.23
N SER A 128 4.52 -2.52 -2.35
CA SER A 128 4.69 -1.31 -1.52
C SER A 128 3.52 -0.34 -1.70
N GLN A 129 3.06 -0.12 -2.94
CA GLN A 129 1.87 0.69 -3.21
C GLN A 129 0.60 0.08 -2.61
N SER A 130 0.43 -1.25 -2.71
CA SER A 130 -0.72 -1.95 -2.12
C SER A 130 -0.73 -1.86 -0.60
N SER A 131 0.44 -1.92 0.04
CA SER A 131 0.61 -1.72 1.48
C SER A 131 0.19 -0.33 1.93
N ARG A 132 0.62 0.73 1.22
CA ARG A 132 0.24 2.11 1.55
C ARG A 132 -1.26 2.31 1.54
N LYS A 133 -1.95 1.82 0.50
CA LYS A 133 -3.41 1.89 0.39
C LYS A 133 -4.11 1.24 1.59
N LEU A 134 -3.70 0.01 1.94
CA LEU A 134 -4.25 -0.68 3.11
C LEU A 134 -4.04 0.14 4.40
N ILE A 135 -2.85 0.74 4.57
CA ILE A 135 -2.53 1.56 5.75
C ILE A 135 -3.40 2.84 5.78
N GLU A 136 -3.61 3.49 4.63
CA GLU A 136 -4.51 4.64 4.50
C GLU A 136 -5.94 4.28 4.91
N THR A 137 -6.50 3.20 4.36
CA THR A 137 -7.85 2.71 4.72
C THR A 137 -7.95 2.35 6.21
N VAL A 138 -6.92 1.70 6.78
CA VAL A 138 -6.86 1.38 8.22
C VAL A 138 -6.82 2.66 9.06
N ASN A 139 -6.10 3.69 8.63
CA ASN A 139 -6.06 4.98 9.32
C ASN A 139 -7.44 5.65 9.31
N GLU A 140 -8.12 5.68 8.16
CA GLU A 140 -9.48 6.21 8.03
C GLU A 140 -10.49 5.50 8.95
N ILE A 141 -10.44 4.16 9.02
CA ILE A 141 -11.32 3.39 9.91
C ILE A 141 -11.09 3.78 11.38
N VAL A 142 -9.82 3.88 11.80
CA VAL A 142 -9.50 4.25 13.18
C VAL A 142 -9.94 5.68 13.50
N GLU A 143 -9.87 6.60 12.56
CA GLU A 143 -10.37 7.97 12.73
C GLU A 143 -11.90 8.02 12.91
N GLN A 144 -12.64 7.22 12.14
CA GLN A 144 -14.09 7.10 12.21
C GLN A 144 -14.57 6.47 13.52
N VAL A 145 -13.81 5.50 14.03
CA VAL A 145 -14.18 4.72 15.23
C VAL A 145 -13.69 5.37 16.53
N GLY A 146 -12.65 6.22 16.47
CA GLY A 146 -12.05 6.83 17.65
C GLY A 146 -12.97 7.77 18.42
N VAL A 147 -12.93 7.69 19.75
CA VAL A 147 -13.59 8.65 20.69
C VAL A 147 -12.58 9.63 21.30
N GLU A 148 -11.30 9.47 20.96
CA GLU A 148 -10.16 10.11 21.59
C GLU A 148 -9.99 11.59 21.21
N GLN A 149 -9.13 12.29 21.96
CA GLN A 149 -8.81 13.68 21.67
C GLN A 149 -8.12 13.81 20.30
N PRO A 150 -8.39 14.89 19.54
CA PRO A 150 -7.85 15.06 18.17
C PRO A 150 -6.32 14.91 18.07
N TRP A 151 -5.57 15.38 19.07
CA TRP A 151 -4.11 15.30 19.09
C TRP A 151 -3.57 13.88 19.30
N GLN A 152 -4.27 13.04 20.07
CA GLN A 152 -3.88 11.64 20.25
C GLN A 152 -4.06 10.88 18.94
N ARG A 153 -5.20 11.07 18.27
CA ARG A 153 -5.47 10.46 16.95
C ARG A 153 -4.39 10.83 15.93
N GLU A 154 -4.00 12.09 15.91
CA GLU A 154 -2.97 12.57 14.99
C GLU A 154 -1.60 11.95 15.27
N CYS A 155 -1.21 11.82 16.55
CA CYS A 155 0.04 11.17 16.93
C CYS A 155 0.03 9.69 16.56
N ASP A 156 -1.09 8.99 16.81
CA ASP A 156 -1.24 7.57 16.48
C ASP A 156 -1.25 7.34 14.96
N ALA A 157 -1.85 8.25 14.18
CA ALA A 157 -1.81 8.22 12.72
C ALA A 157 -0.38 8.45 12.20
N ALA A 158 0.33 9.46 12.72
CA ALA A 158 1.72 9.74 12.39
C ALA A 158 2.64 8.53 12.68
N LEU A 159 2.47 7.88 13.84
CA LEU A 159 3.26 6.69 14.19
C LEU A 159 3.02 5.53 13.21
N ARG A 160 1.75 5.26 12.85
CA ARG A 160 1.41 4.23 11.87
C ARG A 160 1.99 4.54 10.48
N GLN A 161 1.94 5.79 10.05
CA GLN A 161 2.52 6.22 8.77
C GLN A 161 4.04 5.98 8.73
N ILE A 162 4.75 6.38 9.78
CA ILE A 162 6.21 6.18 9.91
C ILE A 162 6.56 4.69 10.00
N GLN A 163 5.78 3.89 10.72
CA GLN A 163 5.99 2.44 10.77
C GLN A 163 5.78 1.80 9.40
N GLY A 164 4.76 2.26 8.66
CA GLY A 164 4.39 1.74 7.35
C GLY A 164 5.48 1.82 6.28
N ILE A 165 6.43 2.74 6.41
CA ILE A 165 7.53 2.90 5.46
C ILE A 165 8.83 2.22 5.89
N ARG A 166 8.87 1.54 7.06
CA ARG A 166 10.10 0.91 7.60
C ARG A 166 10.78 0.00 6.58
N HIS A 167 9.98 -0.79 5.87
CA HIS A 167 10.44 -1.73 4.84
C HIS A 167 11.30 -1.07 3.74
N LEU A 168 11.06 0.20 3.41
CA LEU A 168 11.85 0.93 2.39
C LEU A 168 13.28 1.21 2.83
N THR A 169 13.51 1.30 4.14
CA THR A 169 14.82 1.62 4.72
C THR A 169 15.68 0.39 4.98
N GLU A 170 15.07 -0.80 5.06
CA GLU A 170 15.80 -2.05 5.35
C GLU A 170 16.51 -2.61 4.10
N HIS A 171 15.90 -2.46 2.90
CA HIS A 171 16.45 -3.00 1.65
C HIS A 171 16.30 -2.03 0.45
N ALA A 172 17.38 -1.32 0.11
CA ALA A 172 17.43 -0.42 -1.06
C ALA A 172 17.79 -1.13 -2.38
N ASN A 173 17.19 -2.30 -2.63
CA ASN A 173 17.52 -3.15 -3.78
C ASN A 173 16.72 -2.82 -5.06
N VAL A 174 15.69 -1.99 -4.94
CA VAL A 174 14.74 -1.63 -6.01
C VAL A 174 14.56 -0.12 -5.97
N PRO A 175 14.43 0.57 -7.12
CA PRO A 175 14.14 2.00 -7.12
C PRO A 175 12.76 2.26 -6.53
N VAL A 176 12.69 3.20 -5.58
CA VAL A 176 11.45 3.65 -4.93
C VAL A 176 10.67 4.59 -5.86
N ASN A 177 11.38 5.46 -6.58
CA ASN A 177 10.79 6.46 -7.47
C ASN A 177 11.70 6.74 -8.68
N THR A 178 11.37 7.76 -9.46
CA THR A 178 12.12 8.15 -10.67
C THR A 178 13.08 9.32 -10.46
N ASN A 179 13.33 9.75 -9.21
CA ASN A 179 14.22 10.86 -8.94
C ASN A 179 15.68 10.50 -9.24
N SER A 180 16.42 11.50 -9.71
CA SER A 180 17.88 11.42 -9.86
C SER A 180 18.56 11.54 -8.50
N TYR A 181 19.85 11.21 -8.43
CA TYR A 181 20.64 11.32 -7.20
C TYR A 181 20.61 12.74 -6.62
N PHE A 182 20.82 13.76 -7.47
CA PHE A 182 20.76 15.16 -7.05
C PHE A 182 19.34 15.59 -6.66
N GLY A 183 18.31 15.13 -7.37
CA GLY A 183 16.92 15.39 -6.96
C GLY A 183 16.57 14.77 -5.60
N CYS A 184 17.16 13.62 -5.26
CA CYS A 184 17.03 13.04 -3.92
C CYS A 184 17.73 13.90 -2.86
N LEU A 185 18.93 14.44 -3.15
CA LEU A 185 19.64 15.33 -2.23
C LEU A 185 18.89 16.64 -1.98
N ASP A 186 18.31 17.23 -3.01
CA ASP A 186 17.49 18.44 -2.89
C ASP A 186 16.26 18.16 -2.00
N THR A 187 15.58 17.03 -2.25
CA THR A 187 14.43 16.60 -1.45
C THR A 187 14.83 16.35 0.00
N ILE A 188 15.95 15.66 0.25
CA ILE A 188 16.44 15.40 1.60
C ILE A 188 16.74 16.70 2.34
N THR A 189 17.38 17.66 1.66
CA THR A 189 17.72 18.96 2.25
C THR A 189 16.46 19.72 2.66
N GLU A 190 15.49 19.82 1.76
CA GLU A 190 14.26 20.55 2.02
C GLU A 190 13.39 19.87 3.08
N GLN A 191 13.25 18.55 3.02
CA GLN A 191 12.47 17.80 4.02
C GLN A 191 13.15 17.79 5.39
N SER A 192 14.48 17.84 5.46
CA SER A 192 15.20 17.99 6.73
C SER A 192 14.93 19.35 7.38
N ARG A 193 14.84 20.41 6.58
CA ARG A 193 14.45 21.76 7.04
C ARG A 193 13.02 21.75 7.58
N HIS A 194 12.07 21.21 6.81
CA HIS A 194 10.67 21.08 7.22
C HIS A 194 10.51 20.23 8.49
N LEU A 195 11.28 19.15 8.63
CA LEU A 195 11.28 18.34 9.85
C LEU A 195 11.75 19.15 11.06
N GLY A 196 12.84 19.91 10.93
CA GLY A 196 13.32 20.78 12.01
C GLY A 196 12.31 21.84 12.44
N GLU A 197 11.63 22.47 11.46
CA GLU A 197 10.59 23.46 11.71
C GLU A 197 9.35 22.84 12.37
N SER A 198 8.87 21.70 11.87
CA SER A 198 7.72 21.00 12.43
C SER A 198 7.99 20.46 13.82
N MET A 199 9.16 19.88 14.10
CA MET A 199 9.55 19.45 15.46
C MET A 199 9.59 20.62 16.46
N THR A 200 10.13 21.76 16.04
CA THR A 200 10.09 22.99 16.85
C THR A 200 8.65 23.48 17.04
N GLY A 201 7.83 23.40 15.99
CA GLY A 201 6.40 23.69 16.01
C GLY A 201 5.64 22.82 17.01
N ILE A 202 5.87 21.52 17.05
CA ILE A 202 5.29 20.59 18.03
C ILE A 202 5.56 21.07 19.46
N ALA A 203 6.84 21.31 19.78
CA ALA A 203 7.23 21.75 21.13
C ALA A 203 6.62 23.12 21.50
N ARG A 204 6.58 24.05 20.55
CA ARG A 204 5.99 25.39 20.75
C ARG A 204 4.47 25.33 20.93
N ASN A 205 3.78 24.62 20.07
CA ASN A 205 2.31 24.53 20.06
C ASN A 205 1.80 23.73 21.26
N ALA A 206 2.53 22.70 21.69
CA ALA A 206 2.26 21.99 22.93
C ALA A 206 2.34 22.91 24.17
N LYS A 207 3.39 23.76 24.25
CA LYS A 207 3.51 24.76 25.33
C LYS A 207 2.40 25.81 25.30
N ALA A 208 1.95 26.20 24.11
CA ALA A 208 0.86 27.15 23.92
C ALA A 208 -0.53 26.54 24.11
N MET A 209 -0.62 25.21 24.32
CA MET A 209 -1.87 24.44 24.33
C MET A 209 -2.73 24.64 23.06
N ASP A 210 -2.10 24.96 21.93
CA ASP A 210 -2.77 25.04 20.64
C ASP A 210 -2.83 23.65 20.00
N THR A 211 -3.89 22.92 20.32
CA THR A 211 -4.13 21.55 19.84
C THR A 211 -4.18 21.47 18.31
N ARG A 212 -4.74 22.47 17.62
CA ARG A 212 -4.89 22.43 16.17
C ARG A 212 -3.55 22.61 15.48
N ALA A 213 -2.78 23.61 15.90
CA ALA A 213 -1.45 23.84 15.36
C ALA A 213 -0.49 22.69 15.71
N LEU A 214 -0.64 22.09 16.90
CA LEU A 214 0.08 20.88 17.29
C LEU A 214 -0.19 19.73 16.31
N CYS A 215 -1.46 19.42 16.02
CA CYS A 215 -1.83 18.38 15.06
C CYS A 215 -1.20 18.62 13.68
N THR A 216 -1.25 19.86 13.18
CA THR A 216 -0.63 20.21 11.90
C THR A 216 0.88 19.99 11.92
N SER A 217 1.57 20.38 12.99
CA SER A 217 3.01 20.16 13.12
C SER A 217 3.38 18.67 13.23
N VAL A 218 2.55 17.86 13.91
CA VAL A 218 2.74 16.39 13.98
C VAL A 218 2.62 15.76 12.59
N ARG A 219 1.58 16.13 11.83
CA ARG A 219 1.37 15.62 10.46
C ARG A 219 2.53 15.98 9.54
N GLN A 220 2.92 17.25 9.53
CA GLN A 220 4.05 17.74 8.73
C GLN A 220 5.36 17.02 9.09
N SER A 221 5.58 16.72 10.36
CA SER A 221 6.74 15.95 10.80
C SER A 221 6.71 14.52 10.27
N ALA A 222 5.54 13.86 10.30
CA ALA A 222 5.39 12.49 9.78
C ALA A 222 5.60 12.42 8.25
N ASP A 223 5.00 13.36 7.51
CA ASP A 223 5.14 13.47 6.05
C ASP A 223 6.60 13.74 5.65
N ALA A 224 7.30 14.61 6.39
CA ALA A 224 8.71 14.90 6.16
C ALA A 224 9.59 13.67 6.41
N VAL A 225 9.35 12.93 7.51
CA VAL A 225 10.07 11.67 7.80
C VAL A 225 9.84 10.64 6.70
N CYS A 226 8.60 10.50 6.23
CA CYS A 226 8.29 9.55 5.16
C CYS A 226 9.01 9.92 3.85
N SER A 227 8.96 11.19 3.47
CA SER A 227 9.63 11.72 2.27
C SER A 227 11.15 11.59 2.35
N LEU A 228 11.73 11.79 3.53
CA LEU A 228 13.16 11.58 3.79
C LEU A 228 13.56 10.13 3.58
N ALA A 229 12.80 9.19 4.17
CA ALA A 229 13.10 7.76 4.04
C ALA A 229 13.00 7.28 2.59
N GLU A 230 11.98 7.73 1.84
CA GLU A 230 11.84 7.41 0.42
C GLU A 230 13.02 7.94 -0.41
N SER A 231 13.40 9.20 -0.19
CA SER A 231 14.50 9.84 -0.92
C SER A 231 15.85 9.22 -0.55
N ALA A 232 16.05 8.85 0.71
CA ALA A 232 17.26 8.18 1.18
C ALA A 232 17.37 6.77 0.59
N SER A 233 16.28 6.00 0.57
CA SER A 233 16.24 4.67 -0.05
C SER A 233 16.51 4.72 -1.56
N GLN A 234 15.91 5.69 -2.27
CA GLN A 234 16.21 5.93 -3.69
C GLN A 234 17.69 6.31 -3.91
N ALA A 235 18.24 7.22 -3.12
CA ALA A 235 19.64 7.62 -3.23
C ALA A 235 20.58 6.43 -2.97
N ALA A 236 20.29 5.61 -1.96
CA ALA A 236 21.05 4.40 -1.65
C ALA A 236 21.02 3.38 -2.81
N TYR A 237 19.85 3.18 -3.43
CA TYR A 237 19.73 2.37 -4.65
C TYR A 237 20.61 2.91 -5.79
N LEU A 238 20.57 4.22 -6.05
CA LEU A 238 21.37 4.87 -7.09
C LEU A 238 22.88 4.75 -6.84
N ILE A 239 23.31 4.85 -5.58
CA ILE A 239 24.70 4.61 -5.17
C ILE A 239 25.08 3.14 -5.42
N GLY A 240 24.20 2.20 -5.07
CA GLY A 240 24.43 0.76 -5.31
C GLY A 240 24.70 0.45 -6.78
N ILE A 241 23.86 0.94 -7.69
CA ILE A 241 24.04 0.72 -9.13
C ILE A 241 25.21 1.50 -9.75
N SER A 242 25.77 2.48 -9.03
CA SER A 242 26.94 3.25 -9.46
C SER A 242 28.26 2.51 -9.23
N HIS A 243 28.23 1.45 -8.42
CA HIS A 243 29.43 0.69 -8.11
C HIS A 243 29.98 -0.01 -9.38
N PRO A 244 31.28 0.05 -9.69
CA PRO A 244 31.84 -0.48 -10.94
C PRO A 244 31.63 -1.99 -11.15
N LYS A 245 31.50 -2.76 -10.05
CA LYS A 245 31.19 -4.20 -10.11
C LYS A 245 29.69 -4.49 -10.16
N SER A 246 28.84 -3.47 -10.06
CA SER A 246 27.40 -3.64 -10.20
C SER A 246 27.06 -3.81 -11.67
N VAL A 247 26.24 -4.82 -11.97
CA VAL A 247 25.60 -4.94 -13.28
C VAL A 247 24.23 -4.29 -13.15
N ARG A 248 23.95 -3.30 -14.00
CA ARG A 248 22.61 -2.70 -14.06
C ARG A 248 21.64 -3.80 -14.45
N GLY A 249 20.55 -3.95 -13.69
CA GLY A 249 19.43 -4.76 -14.14
C GLY A 249 18.94 -4.21 -15.47
N GLU A 250 18.76 -5.07 -16.47
CA GLU A 250 18.14 -4.64 -17.72
C GLU A 250 16.70 -4.23 -17.42
N THR A 251 16.36 -2.99 -17.77
CA THR A 251 14.97 -2.55 -17.70
C THR A 251 14.17 -3.43 -18.63
N ALA A 252 13.12 -4.07 -18.12
CA ALA A 252 12.23 -4.87 -18.95
C ALA A 252 11.81 -4.06 -20.18
N ILE A 253 11.80 -4.70 -21.36
CA ILE A 253 11.41 -4.09 -22.64
C ILE A 253 10.02 -3.43 -22.52
N ILE A 254 9.16 -4.00 -21.66
CA ILE A 254 7.83 -3.52 -21.33
C ILE A 254 7.74 -3.28 -19.82
N ASP A 255 7.23 -2.10 -19.44
CA ASP A 255 6.81 -1.82 -18.05
C ASP A 255 5.52 -2.58 -17.74
N ALA A 256 5.66 -3.78 -17.17
CA ALA A 256 4.55 -4.66 -16.81
C ALA A 256 3.55 -3.98 -15.85
N SER A 257 4.01 -3.06 -14.99
CA SER A 257 3.15 -2.36 -14.04
C SER A 257 2.23 -1.37 -14.74
N ARG A 258 2.74 -0.64 -15.74
CA ARG A 258 1.99 0.32 -16.55
C ARG A 258 1.00 -0.38 -17.48
N VAL A 259 1.40 -1.52 -18.08
CA VAL A 259 0.50 -2.38 -18.88
C VAL A 259 -0.63 -2.92 -18.02
N ARG A 260 -0.31 -3.50 -16.85
CA ARG A 260 -1.32 -4.03 -15.92
C ARG A 260 -2.30 -2.95 -15.47
N ARG A 261 -1.81 -1.75 -15.12
CA ARG A 261 -2.66 -0.62 -14.70
C ARG A 261 -3.64 -0.21 -15.80
N SER A 262 -3.15 0.01 -17.02
CA SER A 262 -4.02 0.34 -18.16
C SER A 262 -5.01 -0.80 -18.45
N GLY A 263 -4.59 -2.07 -18.35
CA GLY A 263 -5.47 -3.21 -18.52
C GLY A 263 -6.56 -3.33 -17.45
N MET A 264 -6.23 -3.08 -16.17
CA MET A 264 -7.20 -3.07 -15.08
C MET A 264 -8.25 -1.97 -15.26
N LEU A 265 -7.84 -0.76 -15.65
CA LEU A 265 -8.76 0.36 -15.88
C LEU A 265 -9.71 0.08 -17.05
N VAL A 266 -9.20 -0.51 -18.14
CA VAL A 266 -10.05 -0.95 -19.26
C VAL A 266 -11.04 -2.02 -18.79
N ARG A 267 -10.58 -3.03 -18.02
CA ARG A 267 -11.47 -4.07 -17.49
C ARG A 267 -12.54 -3.49 -16.57
N GLN A 268 -12.21 -2.58 -15.67
CA GLN A 268 -13.17 -1.92 -14.79
C GLN A 268 -14.24 -1.17 -15.58
N VAL A 269 -13.85 -0.44 -16.63
CA VAL A 269 -14.82 0.22 -17.51
C VAL A 269 -15.69 -0.81 -18.22
N CYS A 270 -15.12 -1.91 -18.73
CA CYS A 270 -15.90 -2.98 -19.36
C CYS A 270 -16.90 -3.63 -18.39
N GLU A 271 -16.51 -3.90 -17.15
CA GLU A 271 -17.37 -4.45 -16.09
C GLU A 271 -18.51 -3.48 -15.75
N ARG A 272 -18.22 -2.18 -15.68
CA ARG A 272 -19.28 -1.18 -15.57
C ARG A 272 -20.22 -1.28 -16.77
N ILE A 273 -19.69 -1.37 -18.01
CA ILE A 273 -20.50 -1.39 -19.26
C ILE A 273 -21.48 -2.56 -19.24
N GLU A 274 -21.03 -3.70 -18.74
CA GLU A 274 -21.82 -4.91 -18.58
C GLU A 274 -22.97 -4.76 -17.57
N GLN A 275 -22.85 -3.88 -16.56
CA GLN A 275 -23.89 -3.64 -15.55
C GLN A 275 -25.09 -2.81 -16.05
N GLN A 276 -25.07 -2.32 -17.30
CA GLN A 276 -26.20 -1.66 -18.02
C GLN A 276 -26.87 -0.43 -17.36
N ASN A 277 -26.38 0.07 -16.22
CA ASN A 277 -26.87 1.30 -15.58
C ASN A 277 -26.07 2.52 -16.04
N TYR A 278 -26.41 3.10 -17.20
CA TYR A 278 -25.70 4.24 -17.78
C TYR A 278 -26.54 5.46 -18.06
N THR A 279 -25.96 6.63 -17.83
CA THR A 279 -26.35 7.86 -18.52
C THR A 279 -25.51 8.06 -19.79
N GLN A 280 -26.05 8.81 -20.76
CA GLN A 280 -25.37 9.08 -22.04
C GLN A 280 -24.06 9.88 -21.87
N GLU A 281 -23.91 10.63 -20.79
CA GLU A 281 -22.68 11.36 -20.47
C GLU A 281 -21.60 10.41 -19.93
N GLN A 282 -21.98 9.52 -19.01
CA GLN A 282 -21.07 8.53 -18.41
C GLN A 282 -20.46 7.58 -19.44
N ILE A 283 -21.22 7.16 -20.45
CA ILE A 283 -20.69 6.26 -21.49
C ILE A 283 -19.65 6.96 -22.38
N ILE A 284 -19.78 8.26 -22.63
CA ILE A 284 -18.81 9.02 -23.43
C ILE A 284 -17.52 9.24 -22.64
N ASP A 285 -17.63 9.56 -21.35
CA ASP A 285 -16.48 9.70 -20.45
C ASP A 285 -15.72 8.39 -20.32
N ASP A 286 -16.43 7.28 -20.05
CA ASP A 286 -15.83 5.95 -19.92
C ASP A 286 -15.20 5.47 -21.24
N ALA A 287 -15.83 5.75 -22.39
CA ALA A 287 -15.24 5.47 -23.70
C ALA A 287 -13.95 6.28 -23.93
N THR A 288 -13.90 7.53 -23.46
CA THR A 288 -12.72 8.39 -23.55
C THR A 288 -11.58 7.84 -22.69
N VAL A 289 -11.88 7.37 -21.47
CA VAL A 289 -10.92 6.71 -20.59
C VAL A 289 -10.36 5.44 -21.24
N VAL A 290 -11.21 4.58 -21.81
CA VAL A 290 -10.78 3.37 -22.52
C VAL A 290 -9.91 3.72 -23.72
N ALA A 291 -10.30 4.70 -24.54
CA ALA A 291 -9.51 5.14 -25.70
C ALA A 291 -8.12 5.64 -25.29
N LYS A 292 -8.03 6.43 -24.20
CA LYS A 292 -6.76 6.90 -23.63
C LYS A 292 -5.86 5.75 -23.18
N HIS A 293 -6.40 4.81 -22.40
CA HIS A 293 -5.61 3.68 -21.90
C HIS A 293 -5.22 2.68 -22.99
N THR A 294 -6.07 2.48 -23.99
CA THR A 294 -5.76 1.65 -25.17
C THR A 294 -4.69 2.29 -26.04
N SER A 295 -4.74 3.61 -26.25
CA SER A 295 -3.69 4.36 -26.96
C SER A 295 -2.36 4.29 -26.20
N ASN A 296 -2.38 4.40 -24.88
CA ASN A 296 -1.19 4.20 -24.05
C ASN A 296 -0.62 2.78 -24.19
N LEU A 297 -1.48 1.74 -24.23
CA LEU A 297 -1.05 0.36 -24.48
C LEU A 297 -0.38 0.22 -25.85
N ALA A 298 -0.98 0.80 -26.90
CA ALA A 298 -0.40 0.78 -28.25
C ALA A 298 0.98 1.49 -28.30
N ASN A 299 1.12 2.65 -27.66
CA ASN A 299 2.39 3.36 -27.57
C ASN A 299 3.45 2.53 -26.82
N MET A 300 3.09 1.88 -25.72
CA MET A 300 4.00 0.98 -25.00
C MET A 300 4.44 -0.21 -25.87
N CYS A 301 3.52 -0.82 -26.63
CA CYS A 301 3.86 -1.89 -27.56
C CYS A 301 4.81 -1.41 -28.67
N ARG A 302 4.63 -0.16 -29.14
CA ARG A 302 5.54 0.45 -30.11
C ARG A 302 6.94 0.65 -29.53
N GLU A 303 7.05 1.26 -28.36
CA GLU A 303 8.34 1.45 -27.67
C GLU A 303 9.04 0.11 -27.38
N ALA A 304 8.25 -0.93 -27.04
CA ALA A 304 8.76 -2.27 -26.81
C ALA A 304 9.28 -2.92 -28.10
N SER A 305 8.56 -2.74 -29.22
CA SER A 305 9.00 -3.21 -30.54
C SER A 305 10.32 -2.55 -30.96
N GLU A 306 10.43 -1.22 -30.76
CA GLU A 306 11.66 -0.46 -31.07
C GLU A 306 12.87 -0.91 -30.22
N LYS A 307 12.63 -1.46 -29.02
CA LYS A 307 13.67 -1.97 -28.10
C LYS A 307 13.90 -3.48 -28.21
N SER A 308 13.03 -4.21 -28.92
CA SER A 308 13.13 -5.66 -29.05
C SER A 308 14.20 -6.05 -30.06
N GLN A 309 15.07 -6.99 -29.68
CA GLN A 309 16.04 -7.60 -30.60
C GLN A 309 15.47 -8.87 -31.28
N ASN A 310 14.29 -9.31 -30.88
CA ASN A 310 13.64 -10.46 -31.49
C ASN A 310 12.83 -9.99 -32.70
N VAL A 311 13.36 -10.27 -33.90
CA VAL A 311 12.82 -9.83 -35.20
C VAL A 311 11.81 -10.84 -35.78
N ASN A 312 11.56 -11.95 -35.08
CA ASN A 312 10.65 -13.01 -35.50
C ASN A 312 9.37 -13.05 -34.66
#